data_AF-A0A545SZK1-F1
#
_entry.id   AF-A0A545SZK1-F1
#
_cell.length_a   1.000
_cell.length_b   1.000
_cell.length_c   1.000
_cell.angle_alpha   90.00
_cell.angle_beta   90.00
_cell.angle_gamma   90.00
#
_symmetry.space_group_name_H-M   'P 1'
#
loop_
_entity.id
_entity.type
_entity.pdbx_description
1 polymer ?
#
loop_
_entity_poly.entity_id
_entity_poly.type
_entity_poly.pdbx_seq_one_letter_code
_entity_poly.pdbx_strand_id
1 'polypeptide(L)'
;MKNDYQSLLKQNLLNLPLGIFIGVELVLAMILFTETYFSHEGHPISVLSLAMPITLLTAVVAVAGILANIEAQQGRDEEARRRKLMAAKAVFALHLAEFSEMCQRMAEEAMRVGRIHGERGGVGKKMTDVHSPSLQEIVRANFMEIIEFHDAANIAARVSYLLGHYQVLASRWETIRATAEGRSRTYSSHWSAAVSWMYLRLIAVSLMHYARNDEEPVGVSEESLQASLEWLGLTEDEMNVCKTYVRIYARKYTKELGANR
;
A
#
# COMPACT_ATOMS: atom_id res chain seq x y z
N MET A 1 -22.46 20.10 -2.53
CA MET A 1 -23.81 20.69 -2.34
C MET A 1 -24.97 19.78 -2.73
N LYS A 2 -25.13 19.29 -3.96
CA LYS A 2 -26.24 18.32 -4.26
C LYS A 2 -26.04 16.92 -3.67
N ASN A 3 -24.79 16.47 -3.49
CA ASN A 3 -24.48 15.16 -2.89
C ASN A 3 -24.71 15.11 -1.38
N ASP A 4 -24.53 16.24 -0.67
CA ASP A 4 -24.62 16.27 0.79
C ASP A 4 -26.07 16.01 1.26
N TYR A 5 -27.05 16.58 0.56
CA TYR A 5 -28.47 16.36 0.87
C TYR A 5 -28.91 14.91 0.69
N GLN A 6 -28.41 14.21 -0.33
CA GLN A 6 -28.76 12.80 -0.54
C GLN A 6 -28.14 11.86 0.50
N SER A 7 -26.94 12.20 1.01
CA SER A 7 -26.30 11.44 2.09
C SER A 7 -27.07 11.56 3.41
N LEU A 8 -27.44 12.79 3.79
CA LEU A 8 -28.26 13.08 4.97
C LEU A 8 -29.64 12.43 4.90
N LEU A 9 -30.26 12.40 3.71
CA LEU A 9 -31.59 11.79 3.54
C LEU A 9 -31.53 10.27 3.66
N LYS A 10 -30.50 9.62 3.10
CA LYS A 10 -30.27 8.18 3.26
C LYS A 10 -29.97 7.81 4.72
N GLN A 11 -29.18 8.62 5.43
CA GLN A 11 -28.91 8.44 6.85
C GLN A 11 -30.15 8.50 7.72
N ASN A 12 -30.99 9.52 7.51
CA ASN A 12 -32.24 9.64 8.25
C ASN A 12 -33.20 8.48 7.94
N LEU A 13 -33.23 7.99 6.70
CA LEU A 13 -34.07 6.86 6.30
C LEU A 13 -33.58 5.50 6.81
N LEU A 14 -32.28 5.32 7.06
CA LEU A 14 -31.70 4.06 7.57
C LEU A 14 -31.78 3.93 9.09
N ASN A 15 -31.68 5.05 9.82
CA ASN A 15 -31.72 5.06 11.28
C ASN A 15 -33.15 5.14 11.84
N LEU A 16 -34.11 5.63 11.06
CA LEU A 16 -35.51 5.77 11.46
C LEU A 16 -36.23 4.42 11.69
N PRO A 17 -36.07 3.38 10.84
CA PRO A 17 -36.64 2.06 11.10
C PRO A 17 -36.12 1.41 12.38
N LEU A 18 -34.82 1.55 12.67
CA LEU A 18 -34.21 1.03 13.89
C LEU A 18 -34.73 1.77 15.13
N GLY A 19 -34.83 3.10 15.05
CA GLY A 19 -35.42 3.92 16.11
C GLY A 19 -36.90 3.57 16.38
N ILE A 20 -37.67 3.33 15.32
CA ILE A 20 -39.07 2.87 15.43
C ILE A 20 -39.13 1.49 16.06
N PHE A 21 -38.28 0.55 15.63
CA PHE A 21 -38.25 -0.81 16.17
C PHE A 21 -37.95 -0.82 17.68
N ILE A 22 -36.89 -0.12 18.11
CA ILE A 22 -36.53 0.01 19.54
C ILE A 22 -37.65 0.71 20.32
N GLY A 23 -38.28 1.73 19.73
CA GLY A 23 -39.44 2.41 20.33
C GLY A 23 -40.62 1.46 20.54
N VAL A 24 -40.94 0.63 19.55
CA VAL A 24 -42.02 -0.37 19.62
C VAL A 24 -41.72 -1.46 20.64
N GLU A 25 -40.50 -2.00 20.69
CA GLU A 25 -40.12 -2.98 21.70
C GLU A 25 -40.20 -2.42 23.12
N LEU A 26 -39.74 -1.18 23.34
CA LEU A 26 -39.83 -0.53 24.64
C LEU A 26 -41.28 -0.29 25.07
N VAL A 27 -42.16 0.13 24.15
CA VAL A 27 -43.61 0.29 24.42
C VAL A 27 -44.27 -1.06 24.74
N LEU A 28 -43.93 -2.12 24.02
CA LEU A 28 -44.46 -3.47 24.27
C LEU A 28 -44.00 -4.03 25.62
N ALA A 29 -42.70 -3.93 25.93
CA ALA A 29 -42.15 -4.33 27.23
C ALA A 29 -42.82 -3.56 28.37
N MET A 30 -43.13 -2.28 28.13
CA MET A 30 -43.88 -1.41 29.03
C MET A 30 -45.31 -1.89 29.28
N ILE A 31 -46.07 -2.19 28.22
CA ILE A 31 -47.46 -2.67 28.32
C ILE A 31 -47.51 -3.91 29.21
N LEU A 32 -46.59 -4.86 28.97
CA LEU A 32 -46.45 -6.09 29.77
C LEU A 32 -46.09 -5.81 31.24
N PHE A 33 -45.21 -4.83 31.49
CA PHE A 33 -44.84 -4.43 32.85
C PHE A 33 -46.00 -3.77 33.60
N THR A 34 -46.78 -2.93 32.91
CA THR A 34 -47.97 -2.32 33.52
C THR A 34 -49.03 -3.37 33.83
N GLU A 35 -49.38 -4.28 32.91
CA GLU A 35 -50.38 -5.33 33.18
C GLU A 35 -50.01 -6.23 34.37
N THR A 36 -48.72 -6.56 34.52
CA THR A 36 -48.25 -7.37 35.65
C THR A 36 -48.28 -6.62 36.99
N TYR A 37 -47.96 -5.32 37.01
CA TYR A 37 -48.00 -4.48 38.22
C TYR A 37 -49.42 -4.06 38.64
N PHE A 38 -50.34 -3.93 37.68
CA PHE A 38 -51.72 -3.45 37.93
C PHE A 38 -52.65 -4.48 38.59
N SER A 39 -52.21 -5.73 38.75
CA SER A 39 -53.05 -6.75 39.39
C SER A 39 -53.20 -6.56 40.91
N HIS A 40 -52.42 -5.69 41.58
CA HIS A 40 -52.33 -5.74 43.06
C HIS A 40 -52.57 -4.50 43.93
N GLU A 41 -52.47 -3.22 43.54
CA GLU A 41 -52.91 -2.12 44.45
C GLU A 41 -52.98 -0.71 43.81
N GLY A 42 -53.97 0.08 44.21
CA GLY A 42 -54.38 1.35 43.57
C GLY A 42 -53.53 2.58 43.91
N HIS A 43 -52.29 2.63 43.43
CA HIS A 43 -51.40 3.81 43.54
C HIS A 43 -51.60 4.85 42.42
N PRO A 44 -51.25 6.14 42.64
CA PRO A 44 -51.53 7.22 41.69
C PRO A 44 -50.69 7.13 40.40
N ILE A 45 -51.40 6.86 39.30
CA ILE A 45 -50.93 6.51 37.95
C ILE A 45 -50.21 7.65 37.21
N SER A 46 -50.34 8.90 37.67
CA SER A 46 -49.97 10.09 36.91
C SER A 46 -48.46 10.33 36.75
N VAL A 47 -47.64 9.84 37.68
CA VAL A 47 -46.18 10.07 37.63
C VAL A 47 -45.49 9.08 36.69
N LEU A 48 -45.92 7.81 36.69
CA LEU A 48 -45.34 6.77 35.84
C LEU A 48 -45.65 7.06 34.35
N SER A 49 -46.91 7.40 34.05
CA SER A 49 -47.37 7.70 32.68
C SER A 49 -46.63 8.86 32.00
N LEU A 50 -46.09 9.80 32.79
CA LEU A 50 -45.37 10.97 32.29
C LEU A 50 -43.84 10.74 32.25
N ALA A 51 -43.29 9.96 33.19
CA ALA A 51 -41.87 9.64 33.21
C ALA A 51 -41.45 8.74 32.02
N MET A 52 -42.32 7.83 31.61
CA MET A 52 -42.04 6.81 30.59
C MET A 52 -41.82 7.37 29.17
N PRO A 53 -42.66 8.26 28.62
CA PRO A 53 -42.37 8.89 27.33
C PRO A 53 -41.12 9.78 27.39
N ILE A 54 -40.81 10.39 28.55
CA ILE A 54 -39.58 11.17 28.73
C ILE A 54 -38.35 10.26 28.67
N THR A 55 -38.37 9.10 29.33
CA THR A 55 -37.26 8.13 29.23
C THR A 55 -37.11 7.57 27.82
N LEU A 56 -38.21 7.31 27.11
CA LEU A 56 -38.18 6.86 25.71
C LEU A 56 -37.58 7.93 24.79
N LEU A 57 -38.05 9.18 24.92
CA LEU A 57 -37.51 10.32 24.18
C LEU A 57 -36.01 10.49 24.46
N THR A 58 -35.61 10.37 25.73
CA THR A 58 -34.21 10.47 26.15
C THR A 58 -33.36 9.36 25.53
N ALA A 59 -33.87 8.12 25.49
CA ALA A 59 -33.19 6.99 24.86
C ALA A 59 -33.02 7.18 23.35
N VAL A 60 -34.07 7.66 22.64
CA VAL A 60 -34.00 7.95 21.20
C VAL A 60 -32.98 9.06 20.91
N VAL A 61 -32.99 10.14 21.69
CA VAL A 61 -32.02 11.24 21.56
C VAL A 61 -30.59 10.74 21.85
N ALA A 62 -30.41 9.86 22.84
CA ALA A 62 -29.11 9.27 23.15
C ALA A 62 -28.59 8.39 22.00
N VAL A 63 -29.42 7.53 21.42
CA VAL A 63 -29.05 6.68 20.27
C VAL A 63 -28.73 7.54 19.05
N ALA A 64 -29.55 8.55 18.75
CA ALA A 64 -29.29 9.49 17.66
C ALA A 64 -27.96 10.23 17.87
N GLY A 65 -27.65 10.63 19.11
CA GLY A 65 -26.37 11.26 19.47
C GLY A 65 -25.17 10.33 19.28
N ILE A 66 -25.29 9.05 19.65
CA ILE A 66 -24.22 8.04 19.44
C ILE A 66 -23.98 7.82 17.95
N LEU A 67 -25.04 7.67 17.14
CA LEU A 67 -24.91 7.46 15.70
C LEU A 67 -24.28 8.68 15.01
N ALA A 68 -24.75 9.89 15.33
CA ALA A 68 -24.16 11.12 14.83
C ALA A 68 -22.68 11.26 15.24
N ASN A 69 -22.32 10.81 16.43
CA ASN A 69 -20.92 10.82 16.89
C ASN A 69 -20.05 9.79 16.15
N ILE A 70 -20.54 8.57 15.92
CA ILE A 70 -19.82 7.55 15.13
C ILE A 70 -19.56 8.06 13.72
N GLU A 71 -20.55 8.67 13.10
CA GLU A 71 -20.42 9.20 11.75
C GLU A 71 -19.45 10.38 11.69
N ALA A 72 -19.57 11.33 12.63
CA ALA A 72 -18.62 12.44 12.74
C ALA A 72 -17.19 11.93 12.98
N GLN A 73 -17.03 10.83 13.72
CA GLN A 73 -15.74 10.19 13.93
C GLN A 73 -15.21 9.54 12.64
N GLN A 74 -16.04 8.80 11.91
CA GLN A 74 -15.68 8.23 10.60
C GLN A 74 -15.25 9.31 9.61
N GLY A 75 -15.99 10.43 9.54
CA GLY A 75 -15.64 11.56 8.68
C GLY A 75 -14.29 12.18 9.04
N ARG A 76 -14.01 12.35 10.34
CA ARG A 76 -12.71 12.85 10.82
C ARG A 76 -11.57 11.88 10.52
N ASP A 77 -11.81 10.58 10.67
CA ASP A 77 -10.81 9.54 10.39
C ASP A 77 -10.50 9.47 8.90
N GLU A 78 -11.51 9.57 8.04
CA GLU A 78 -11.34 9.63 6.58
C GLU A 78 -10.61 10.90 6.14
N GLU A 79 -10.92 12.05 6.73
CA GLU A 79 -10.20 13.29 6.48
C GLU A 79 -8.75 13.24 6.97
N ALA A 80 -8.49 12.59 8.12
CA ALA A 80 -7.15 12.34 8.62
C ALA A 80 -6.36 11.43 7.67
N ARG A 81 -6.97 10.32 7.21
CA ARG A 81 -6.40 9.40 6.22
C ARG A 81 -6.05 10.13 4.92
N ARG A 82 -6.97 10.94 4.40
CA ARG A 82 -6.77 11.72 3.18
C ARG A 82 -5.62 12.73 3.32
N ARG A 83 -5.52 13.41 4.47
CA ARG A 83 -4.40 14.33 4.75
C ARG A 83 -3.06 13.62 4.80
N LYS A 84 -2.99 12.45 5.47
CA LYS A 84 -1.78 11.60 5.48
C LYS A 84 -1.39 11.15 4.07
N LEU A 85 -2.35 10.69 3.28
CA LEU A 85 -2.10 10.31 1.88
C LEU A 85 -1.58 11.47 1.04
N MET A 86 -2.17 12.67 1.16
CA MET A 86 -1.71 13.85 0.44
C MET A 86 -0.29 14.26 0.83
N ALA A 87 0.03 14.22 2.13
CA ALA A 87 1.38 14.48 2.62
C ALA A 87 2.38 13.45 2.08
N ALA A 88 2.02 12.17 2.14
CA ALA A 88 2.86 11.09 1.63
C ALA A 88 3.08 11.21 0.11
N LYS A 89 2.02 11.50 -0.65
CA LYS A 89 2.07 11.68 -2.11
C LYS A 89 2.92 12.88 -2.52
N ALA A 90 2.92 13.96 -1.74
CA ALA A 90 3.72 15.16 -2.03
C ALA A 90 5.24 14.87 -2.09
N VAL A 91 5.73 13.94 -1.28
CA VAL A 91 7.15 13.53 -1.26
C VAL A 91 7.40 12.21 -2.02
N PHE A 92 6.34 11.51 -2.45
CA PHE A 92 6.45 10.19 -3.06
C PHE A 92 7.28 10.20 -4.36
N ALA A 93 7.10 11.21 -5.22
CA ALA A 93 7.87 11.33 -6.45
C ALA A 93 9.38 11.52 -6.18
N LEU A 94 9.74 12.23 -5.11
CA LEU A 94 11.14 12.42 -4.70
C LEU A 94 11.73 11.11 -4.21
N HIS A 95 11.04 10.42 -3.31
CA HIS A 95 11.48 9.12 -2.77
C HIS A 95 11.57 8.02 -3.84
N LEU A 96 10.68 8.03 -4.84
CA LEU A 96 10.79 7.16 -6.02
C LEU A 96 12.03 7.48 -6.86
N ALA A 97 12.40 8.76 -6.99
CA ALA A 97 13.62 9.16 -7.68
C ALA A 97 14.86 8.62 -6.96
N GLU A 98 14.94 8.79 -5.63
CA GLU A 98 16.02 8.27 -4.80
C GLU A 98 16.13 6.74 -4.87
N PHE A 99 14.99 6.04 -4.82
CA PHE A 99 14.93 4.59 -4.97
C PHE A 99 15.38 4.14 -6.37
N SER A 100 14.96 4.85 -7.42
CA SER A 100 15.34 4.60 -8.81
C SER A 100 16.85 4.77 -9.02
N GLU A 101 17.43 5.84 -8.48
CA GLU A 101 18.88 6.09 -8.53
C GLU A 101 19.67 5.01 -7.77
N MET A 102 19.18 4.58 -6.60
CA MET A 102 19.77 3.46 -5.87
C MET A 102 19.73 2.18 -6.71
N CYS A 103 18.59 1.82 -7.30
CA CYS A 103 18.48 0.65 -8.16
C CYS A 103 19.44 0.72 -9.36
N GLN A 104 19.60 1.89 -9.97
CA GLN A 104 20.55 2.08 -11.06
C GLN A 104 21.99 1.81 -10.62
N ARG A 105 22.42 2.42 -9.51
CA ARG A 105 23.77 2.19 -8.94
C ARG A 105 24.01 0.73 -8.59
N MET A 106 23.00 0.04 -8.04
CA MET A 106 23.12 -1.38 -7.72
C MET A 106 23.20 -2.26 -8.98
N ALA A 107 22.51 -1.89 -10.06
CA ALA A 107 22.63 -2.57 -11.34
C ALA A 107 24.04 -2.39 -11.94
N GLU A 108 24.56 -1.16 -11.95
CA GLU A 108 25.93 -0.82 -12.38
C GLU A 108 26.97 -1.62 -11.58
N GLU A 109 26.81 -1.68 -10.25
CA GLU A 109 27.71 -2.41 -9.38
C GLU A 109 27.66 -3.93 -9.63
N ALA A 110 26.47 -4.48 -9.89
CA ALA A 110 26.31 -5.90 -10.21
C ALA A 110 27.05 -6.26 -11.51
N MET A 111 26.92 -5.41 -12.53
CA MET A 111 27.66 -5.59 -13.79
C MET A 111 29.17 -5.46 -13.59
N ARG A 112 29.61 -4.48 -12.78
CA ARG A 112 31.03 -4.27 -12.47
C ARG A 112 31.65 -5.52 -11.85
N VAL A 113 30.97 -6.12 -10.87
CA VAL A 113 31.38 -7.40 -10.27
C VAL A 113 31.41 -8.52 -11.33
N GLY A 114 30.38 -8.60 -12.18
CA GLY A 114 30.29 -9.59 -13.25
C GLY A 114 31.46 -9.51 -14.24
N ARG A 115 31.82 -8.31 -14.69
CA ARG A 115 32.95 -8.06 -15.62
C ARG A 115 34.29 -8.48 -15.03
N ILE A 116 34.56 -8.09 -13.78
CA ILE A 116 35.81 -8.43 -13.09
C ILE A 116 35.98 -9.94 -12.92
N HIS A 117 34.89 -10.65 -12.67
CA HIS A 117 34.91 -12.12 -12.60
C HIS A 117 35.03 -12.78 -13.99
N GLY A 118 34.59 -12.10 -15.05
CA GLY A 118 34.46 -12.64 -16.40
C GLY A 118 35.72 -12.59 -17.24
N GLU A 119 36.58 -11.61 -16.97
CA GLU A 119 37.94 -11.58 -17.49
C GLU A 119 38.68 -12.82 -16.99
N ARG A 120 38.87 -13.80 -17.88
CA ARG A 120 39.59 -15.07 -17.67
C ARG A 120 40.98 -14.80 -17.08
N GLY A 121 41.06 -14.70 -15.74
CA GLY A 121 42.28 -14.28 -15.03
C GLY A 121 42.05 -13.50 -13.73
N GLY A 122 40.82 -13.03 -13.46
CA GLY A 122 40.44 -12.26 -12.26
C GLY A 122 40.45 -13.02 -10.92
N VAL A 123 41.14 -14.17 -10.83
CA VAL A 123 41.37 -14.88 -9.56
C VAL A 123 42.37 -14.04 -8.75
N GLY A 124 41.88 -13.04 -8.01
CA GLY A 124 42.71 -12.23 -7.10
C GLY A 124 42.39 -10.73 -7.04
N LYS A 125 41.62 -10.16 -7.98
CA LYS A 125 41.17 -8.76 -7.89
C LYS A 125 39.99 -8.67 -6.92
N LYS A 126 40.28 -8.59 -5.63
CA LYS A 126 39.28 -8.30 -4.61
C LYS A 126 38.78 -6.88 -4.78
N MET A 127 37.47 -6.71 -4.89
CA MET A 127 36.85 -5.41 -4.68
C MET A 127 36.68 -5.18 -3.18
N THR A 128 37.36 -4.18 -2.64
CA THR A 128 37.19 -3.76 -1.24
C THR A 128 35.96 -2.87 -1.07
N ASP A 129 35.55 -2.17 -2.13
CA ASP A 129 34.48 -1.16 -2.06
C ASP A 129 33.24 -1.62 -2.84
N VAL A 130 32.52 -2.60 -2.27
CA VAL A 130 31.21 -3.04 -2.78
C VAL A 130 30.10 -2.39 -1.98
N HIS A 131 29.42 -1.44 -2.60
CA HIS A 131 28.33 -0.69 -1.97
C HIS A 131 27.21 -1.63 -1.52
N SER A 132 26.71 -1.44 -0.30
CA SER A 132 25.48 -2.09 0.17
C SER A 132 24.27 -1.34 -0.40
N PRO A 133 23.23 -2.04 -0.85
CA PRO A 133 21.94 -1.39 -1.04
C PRO A 133 21.44 -0.93 0.32
N SER A 134 21.24 0.38 0.48
CA SER A 134 20.66 0.96 1.69
C SER A 134 19.56 1.92 1.29
N LEU A 135 18.33 1.55 1.61
CA LEU A 135 17.18 2.43 1.47
C LEU A 135 17.04 3.25 2.75
N GLN A 136 16.97 4.57 2.60
CA GLN A 136 16.76 5.46 3.74
C GLN A 136 15.44 5.13 4.45
N GLU A 137 15.44 5.25 5.77
CA GLU A 137 14.27 4.96 6.60
C GLU A 137 13.05 5.79 6.18
N ILE A 138 13.28 7.07 5.84
CA ILE A 138 12.22 8.00 5.43
C ILE A 138 11.53 7.57 4.14
N VAL A 139 12.29 7.04 3.17
CA VAL A 139 11.76 6.50 1.91
C VAL A 139 10.90 5.28 2.19
N ARG A 140 11.38 4.37 3.05
CA ARG A 140 10.62 3.17 3.43
C ARG A 140 9.33 3.52 4.16
N ALA A 141 9.40 4.42 5.14
CA ALA A 141 8.23 4.89 5.89
C ALA A 141 7.18 5.50 4.96
N ASN A 142 7.61 6.35 4.03
CA ASN A 142 6.70 6.94 3.05
C ASN A 142 6.06 5.89 2.12
N PHE A 143 6.80 4.89 1.66
CA PHE A 143 6.22 3.81 0.85
C PHE A 143 5.19 3.00 1.65
N MET A 144 5.42 2.77 2.95
CA MET A 144 4.44 2.12 3.82
C MET A 144 3.17 2.97 4.00
N GLU A 145 3.30 4.29 4.15
CA GLU A 145 2.14 5.20 4.21
C GLU A 145 1.33 5.19 2.91
N ILE A 146 1.99 5.13 1.75
CA ILE A 146 1.31 4.98 0.47
C ILE A 146 0.60 3.62 0.40
N ILE A 147 1.20 2.53 0.88
CA ILE A 147 0.53 1.22 0.90
C ILE A 147 -0.71 1.24 1.80
N GLU A 148 -0.62 1.87 2.97
CA GLU A 148 -1.68 1.88 3.98
C GLU A 148 -2.88 2.76 3.59
N PHE A 149 -2.62 3.96 3.05
CA PHE A 149 -3.67 4.98 2.89
C PHE A 149 -4.18 5.14 1.47
N HIS A 150 -3.59 4.49 0.48
CA HIS A 150 -3.96 4.69 -0.92
C HIS A 150 -5.17 3.84 -1.34
N ASP A 151 -6.22 4.48 -1.84
CA ASP A 151 -7.46 3.78 -2.21
C ASP A 151 -7.34 2.90 -3.46
N ALA A 152 -6.44 3.25 -4.40
CA ALA A 152 -6.19 2.44 -5.59
C ALA A 152 -5.29 1.22 -5.27
N ALA A 153 -5.91 0.04 -5.19
CA ALA A 153 -5.23 -1.22 -4.85
C ALA A 153 -4.07 -1.58 -5.79
N ASN A 154 -4.14 -1.18 -7.07
CA ASN A 154 -3.07 -1.40 -8.04
C ASN A 154 -1.79 -0.63 -7.70
N ILE A 155 -1.90 0.61 -7.20
CA ILE A 155 -0.75 1.43 -6.77
C ILE A 155 -0.14 0.83 -5.50
N ALA A 156 -0.95 0.56 -4.49
CA ALA A 156 -0.51 -0.05 -3.23
C ALA A 156 0.19 -1.41 -3.46
N ALA A 157 -0.35 -2.25 -4.36
CA ALA A 157 0.27 -3.52 -4.73
C ALA A 157 1.64 -3.34 -5.40
N ARG A 158 1.79 -2.35 -6.29
CA ARG A 158 3.08 -2.06 -6.95
C ARG A 158 4.14 -1.53 -5.99
N VAL A 159 3.76 -0.67 -5.05
CA VAL A 159 4.67 -0.17 -4.01
C VAL A 159 5.07 -1.29 -3.04
N SER A 160 4.11 -2.14 -2.65
CA SER A 160 4.37 -3.34 -1.85
C SER A 160 5.34 -4.28 -2.57
N TYR A 161 5.15 -4.45 -3.89
CA TYR A 161 6.02 -5.24 -4.73
C TYR A 161 7.45 -4.71 -4.77
N LEU A 162 7.63 -3.40 -4.94
CA LEU A 162 8.94 -2.74 -4.90
C LEU A 162 9.66 -3.01 -3.58
N LEU A 163 9.00 -2.81 -2.44
CA LEU A 163 9.60 -3.03 -1.12
C LEU A 163 9.97 -4.49 -0.88
N GLY A 164 9.05 -5.42 -1.19
CA GLY A 164 9.29 -6.85 -1.01
C GLY A 164 10.43 -7.36 -1.89
N HIS A 165 10.46 -6.96 -3.17
CA HIS A 165 11.55 -7.36 -4.06
C HIS A 165 12.88 -6.68 -3.69
N TYR A 166 12.86 -5.43 -3.25
CA TYR A 166 14.05 -4.76 -2.72
C TYR A 166 14.67 -5.56 -1.56
N GLN A 167 13.86 -6.02 -0.58
CA GLN A 167 14.36 -6.82 0.55
C GLN A 167 14.99 -8.14 0.09
N VAL A 168 14.38 -8.80 -0.90
CA VAL A 168 14.91 -10.03 -1.48
C VAL A 168 16.22 -9.77 -2.24
N LEU A 169 16.33 -8.70 -3.02
CA LEU A 169 17.57 -8.37 -3.72
C LEU A 169 18.67 -7.90 -2.76
N ALA A 170 18.32 -7.11 -1.75
CA ALA A 170 19.26 -6.65 -0.73
C ALA A 170 19.83 -7.82 0.08
N SER A 171 19.02 -8.82 0.45
CA SER A 171 19.51 -10.02 1.15
C SER A 171 20.39 -10.90 0.25
N ARG A 172 20.07 -11.01 -1.04
CA ARG A 172 20.91 -11.73 -2.02
C ARG A 172 22.21 -11.00 -2.35
N TRP A 173 22.28 -9.70 -2.08
CA TRP A 173 23.46 -8.89 -2.36
C TRP A 173 24.70 -9.36 -1.61
N GLU A 174 24.54 -9.92 -0.41
CA GLU A 174 25.66 -10.45 0.36
C GLU A 174 26.38 -11.59 -0.37
N THR A 175 25.66 -12.40 -1.15
CA THR A 175 26.26 -13.43 -2.02
C THR A 175 27.10 -12.79 -3.13
N ILE A 176 26.63 -11.68 -3.72
CA ILE A 176 27.34 -10.96 -4.78
C ILE A 176 28.60 -10.31 -4.21
N ARG A 177 28.51 -9.70 -3.03
CA ARG A 177 29.66 -9.18 -2.28
C ARG A 177 30.67 -10.28 -1.97
N ALA A 178 30.21 -11.42 -1.45
CA ALA A 178 31.08 -12.56 -1.17
C ALA A 178 31.82 -13.02 -2.43
N THR A 179 31.16 -13.03 -3.59
CA THR A 179 31.83 -13.30 -4.87
C THR A 179 32.86 -12.22 -5.20
N ALA A 180 32.50 -10.94 -5.10
CA ALA A 180 33.41 -9.81 -5.36
C ALA A 180 34.68 -9.82 -4.47
N GLU A 181 34.58 -10.35 -3.26
CA GLU A 181 35.71 -10.52 -2.32
C GLU A 181 36.50 -11.82 -2.56
N GLY A 182 36.11 -12.63 -3.54
CA GLY A 182 36.73 -13.92 -3.86
C GLY A 182 36.33 -15.06 -2.91
N ARG A 183 35.28 -14.88 -2.09
CA ARG A 183 34.74 -15.90 -1.17
C ARG A 183 33.74 -16.85 -1.83
N SER A 184 33.26 -16.54 -3.04
CA SER A 184 32.27 -17.34 -3.79
C SER A 184 32.59 -17.36 -5.28
N ARG A 185 32.14 -18.39 -6.01
CA ARG A 185 32.39 -18.57 -7.47
C ARG A 185 31.13 -18.51 -8.33
N THR A 186 30.02 -18.01 -7.80
CA THR A 186 28.71 -18.10 -8.46
C THR A 186 28.52 -17.01 -9.54
N TYR A 187 29.00 -17.30 -10.75
CA TYR A 187 29.10 -16.37 -11.87
C TYR A 187 27.74 -15.88 -12.45
N SER A 188 26.73 -16.75 -12.51
CA SER A 188 25.42 -16.42 -13.10
C SER A 188 24.59 -15.42 -12.28
N SER A 189 24.97 -15.18 -11.02
CA SER A 189 24.19 -14.37 -10.08
C SER A 189 24.25 -12.86 -10.37
N HIS A 190 25.31 -12.37 -11.01
CA HIS A 190 25.56 -10.94 -11.22
C HIS A 190 24.68 -10.33 -12.31
N TRP A 191 24.64 -10.96 -13.49
CA TRP A 191 23.80 -10.50 -14.60
C TRP A 191 22.31 -10.57 -14.25
N SER A 192 21.90 -11.62 -13.55
CA SER A 192 20.54 -11.74 -13.03
C SER A 192 20.21 -10.59 -12.07
N ALA A 193 21.13 -10.25 -11.17
CA ALA A 193 20.95 -9.14 -10.24
C ALA A 193 20.90 -7.78 -10.93
N ALA A 194 21.76 -7.53 -11.92
CA ALA A 194 21.72 -6.30 -12.72
C ALA A 194 20.35 -6.12 -13.39
N VAL A 195 19.83 -7.17 -14.02
CA VAL A 195 18.50 -7.18 -14.64
C VAL A 195 17.41 -6.95 -13.59
N SER A 196 17.53 -7.57 -12.41
CA SER A 196 16.54 -7.44 -11.32
C SER A 196 16.47 -6.01 -10.76
N TRP A 197 17.63 -5.39 -10.54
CA TRP A 197 17.71 -4.00 -10.08
C TRP A 197 17.18 -3.03 -11.14
N MET A 198 17.52 -3.24 -12.41
CA MET A 198 17.01 -2.41 -13.50
C MET A 198 15.50 -2.55 -13.67
N TYR A 199 14.97 -3.75 -13.43
CA TYR A 199 13.55 -4.00 -13.42
C TYR A 199 12.83 -3.26 -12.28
N LEU A 200 13.37 -3.25 -11.06
CA LEU A 200 12.82 -2.43 -9.97
C LEU A 200 12.87 -0.93 -10.27
N ARG A 201 13.95 -0.47 -10.91
CA ARG A 201 14.06 0.91 -11.39
C ARG A 201 12.91 1.26 -12.33
N LEU A 202 12.59 0.40 -13.29
CA LEU A 202 11.49 0.65 -14.24
C LEU A 202 10.11 0.69 -13.58
N ILE A 203 9.87 -0.15 -12.59
CA ILE A 203 8.63 -0.07 -11.79
C ILE A 203 8.57 1.26 -11.04
N ALA A 204 9.68 1.70 -10.44
CA ALA A 204 9.74 2.99 -9.75
C ALA A 204 9.49 4.16 -10.71
N VAL A 205 10.11 4.17 -11.89
CA VAL A 205 9.89 5.18 -12.94
C VAL A 205 8.43 5.20 -13.40
N SER A 206 7.82 4.03 -13.59
CA SER A 206 6.39 3.91 -13.91
C SER A 206 5.51 4.55 -12.83
N LEU A 207 5.82 4.33 -11.55
CA LEU A 207 5.13 4.98 -10.43
C LEU A 207 5.42 6.49 -10.32
N MET A 208 6.53 7.00 -10.86
CA MET A 208 6.80 8.44 -10.89
C MET A 208 5.84 9.19 -11.81
N HIS A 209 5.44 8.58 -12.94
CA HIS A 209 4.41 9.14 -13.81
C HIS A 209 3.08 9.30 -13.07
N TYR A 210 2.70 8.26 -12.31
CA TYR A 210 1.54 8.32 -11.43
C TYR A 210 1.68 9.41 -10.35
N ALA A 211 2.82 9.45 -9.65
CA ALA A 211 3.03 10.41 -8.56
C ALA A 211 2.95 11.87 -9.02
N ARG A 212 3.30 12.16 -10.27
CA ARG A 212 3.31 13.51 -10.86
C ARG A 212 1.97 13.90 -11.50
N ASN A 213 1.38 13.00 -12.28
CA ASN A 213 0.28 13.33 -13.19
C ASN A 213 -1.00 12.54 -12.90
N ASP A 214 -1.04 11.68 -11.88
CA ASP A 214 -2.13 10.73 -11.63
C ASP A 214 -2.42 9.78 -12.81
N GLU A 215 -1.44 9.61 -13.71
CA GLU A 215 -1.50 8.68 -14.84
C GLU A 215 -1.39 7.23 -14.36
N GLU A 216 -2.13 6.31 -15.00
CA GLU A 216 -2.02 4.89 -14.67
C GLU A 216 -0.59 4.39 -14.96
N PRO A 217 0.09 3.77 -13.98
CA PRO A 217 1.43 3.23 -14.17
C PRO A 217 1.52 2.24 -15.34
N VAL A 218 2.33 2.58 -16.35
CA VAL A 218 2.61 1.72 -17.50
C VAL A 218 3.32 0.43 -17.06
N GLY A 219 3.03 -0.69 -17.71
CA GLY A 219 3.70 -1.96 -17.44
C GLY A 219 5.16 -1.95 -17.90
N VAL A 220 6.00 -2.76 -17.23
CA VAL A 220 7.39 -2.96 -17.68
C VAL A 220 7.39 -3.98 -18.82
N SER A 221 7.84 -3.57 -20.00
CA SER A 221 7.96 -4.44 -21.18
C SER A 221 9.39 -4.98 -21.33
N GLU A 222 9.56 -6.05 -22.13
CA GLU A 222 10.88 -6.59 -22.46
C GLU A 222 11.76 -5.52 -23.13
N GLU A 223 11.18 -4.74 -24.04
CA GLU A 223 11.88 -3.68 -24.77
C GLU A 223 12.35 -2.56 -23.83
N SER A 224 11.49 -2.15 -22.88
CA SER A 224 11.85 -1.10 -21.90
C SER A 224 12.99 -1.53 -20.99
N LEU A 225 13.00 -2.82 -20.59
CA LEU A 225 14.05 -3.40 -19.75
C LEU A 225 15.35 -3.58 -20.53
N GLN A 226 15.27 -4.04 -21.78
CA GLN A 226 16.43 -4.14 -22.66
C GLN A 226 17.05 -2.76 -22.93
N ALA A 227 16.26 -1.76 -23.31
CA ALA A 227 16.75 -0.41 -23.55
C ALA A 227 17.42 0.20 -22.31
N SER A 228 16.89 -0.08 -21.11
CA SER A 228 17.49 0.41 -19.87
C SER A 228 18.81 -0.29 -19.53
N LEU A 229 18.97 -1.56 -19.92
CA LEU A 229 20.22 -2.29 -19.79
C LEU A 229 21.25 -1.84 -20.84
N GLU A 230 20.83 -1.53 -22.07
CA GLU A 230 21.69 -0.98 -23.12
C GLU A 230 22.29 0.36 -22.70
N TRP A 231 21.51 1.20 -22.01
CA TRP A 231 21.99 2.47 -21.46
C TRP A 231 23.13 2.31 -20.44
N LEU A 232 23.26 1.14 -19.81
CA LEU A 232 24.36 0.83 -18.92
C LEU A 232 25.67 0.44 -19.64
N GLY A 233 25.69 0.46 -20.98
CA GLY A 233 26.89 0.20 -21.78
C GLY A 233 27.30 -1.27 -21.77
N LEU A 234 26.33 -2.19 -21.84
CA LEU A 234 26.57 -3.63 -22.00
C LEU A 234 27.12 -3.94 -23.41
N THR A 235 28.07 -4.87 -23.48
CA THR A 235 28.49 -5.46 -24.76
C THR A 235 27.39 -6.39 -25.30
N GLU A 236 27.46 -6.73 -26.58
CA GLU A 236 26.47 -7.62 -27.21
C GLU A 236 26.42 -9.00 -26.53
N ASP A 237 27.57 -9.54 -26.13
CA ASP A 237 27.66 -10.81 -25.41
C ASP A 237 27.01 -10.74 -24.02
N GLU A 238 27.29 -9.67 -23.26
CA GLU A 238 26.68 -9.45 -21.95
C GLU A 238 25.16 -9.26 -22.08
N MET A 239 24.71 -8.52 -23.09
CA MET A 239 23.29 -8.34 -23.39
C MET A 239 22.63 -9.68 -23.72
N ASN A 240 23.29 -10.54 -24.49
CA ASN A 240 22.77 -11.88 -24.82
C ASN A 240 22.60 -12.75 -23.58
N VAL A 241 23.49 -12.65 -22.58
CA VAL A 241 23.32 -13.30 -21.27
C VAL A 241 22.10 -12.72 -20.53
N CYS A 242 21.94 -11.39 -20.53
CA CYS A 242 20.82 -10.71 -19.88
C CYS A 242 19.46 -11.04 -20.50
N LYS A 243 19.37 -11.27 -21.82
CA LYS A 243 18.10 -11.55 -22.54
C LYS A 243 17.27 -12.69 -21.91
N THR A 244 17.93 -13.72 -21.39
CA THR A 244 17.21 -14.83 -20.71
C THR A 244 16.51 -14.34 -19.46
N TYR A 245 17.19 -13.52 -18.64
CA TYR A 245 16.62 -12.95 -17.42
C TYR A 245 15.57 -11.88 -17.73
N VAL A 246 15.78 -11.05 -18.77
CA VAL A 246 14.81 -10.04 -19.22
C VAL A 246 13.46 -10.69 -19.50
N ARG A 247 13.44 -11.79 -20.27
CA ARG A 247 12.21 -12.55 -20.57
C ARG A 247 11.55 -13.10 -19.31
N ILE A 248 12.34 -13.62 -18.36
CA ILE A 248 11.80 -14.16 -17.10
C ILE A 248 11.13 -13.04 -16.29
N TYR A 249 11.80 -11.91 -16.13
CA TYR A 249 11.30 -10.79 -15.32
C TYR A 249 10.10 -10.08 -15.96
N ALA A 250 10.12 -9.86 -17.27
CA ALA A 250 8.98 -9.26 -17.97
C ALA A 250 7.73 -10.15 -17.90
N ARG A 251 7.87 -11.47 -18.06
CA ARG A 251 6.74 -12.41 -17.89
C ARG A 251 6.23 -12.46 -16.46
N LYS A 252 7.14 -12.43 -15.49
CA LYS A 252 6.80 -12.41 -14.07
C LYS A 252 5.98 -11.15 -13.72
N TYR A 253 6.37 -10.00 -14.25
CA TYR A 253 5.63 -8.74 -14.11
C TYR A 253 4.19 -8.84 -14.60
N THR A 254 4.01 -9.28 -15.85
CA THR A 254 2.69 -9.38 -16.48
C THR A 254 1.79 -10.30 -15.69
N LYS A 255 2.34 -11.39 -15.12
CA LYS A 255 1.60 -12.32 -14.28
C LYS A 255 1.23 -11.73 -12.91
N GLU A 256 2.16 -11.07 -12.23
CA GLU A 256 1.99 -10.64 -10.83
C GLU A 256 1.27 -9.29 -10.70
N LEU A 257 1.46 -8.38 -11.66
CA LEU A 257 0.92 -7.02 -11.62
C LEU A 257 -0.07 -6.72 -12.76
N GLY A 258 -0.08 -7.53 -13.82
CA GLY A 258 -1.05 -7.41 -14.91
C GLY A 258 -2.38 -8.14 -14.66
N ALA A 259 -2.42 -9.08 -13.71
CA ALA A 259 -3.64 -9.83 -13.37
C ALA A 259 -4.68 -9.01 -12.58
N ASN A 260 -4.34 -7.79 -12.14
CA ASN A 260 -5.21 -6.88 -11.40
C ASN A 260 -5.77 -5.74 -12.27
N ARG A 261 -5.82 -5.92 -13.60
CA ARG A 261 -6.49 -5.02 -14.54
C ARG A 261 -7.90 -5.51 -14.85
#